data_AF-A0A7L1RXX9-F1
#
_entry.id   AF-A0A7L1RXX9-F1
#
_cell.length_a   1.000
_cell.length_b   1.000
_cell.length_c   1.000
_cell.angle_alpha   90.00
_cell.angle_beta   90.00
_cell.angle_gamma   90.00
#
_symmetry.space_group_name_H-M   'P 1'
#
loop_
_entity.id
_entity.type
_entity.pdbx_description
1 polymer ?
#
loop_
_entity_poly.entity_id
_entity_poly.type
_entity_poly.pdbx_seq_one_letter_code
_entity_poly.pdbx_strand_id
1 'polypeptide(L)'
;PMQVELGGLAPDTILQLEGAQRVFRDTIELSALHNVSYQILAGSLAAQKKFLAVGLASVQRPRGFYLLATLQSLFSQSTEEELQEMVVVVHLADTDPAWNVRVAAAITQKFTRHILLGQLLLIHAPPEFYPTLEGLKRNFNDAEERVRFRSKQNVDYAFLLNFAANLSSYYLMIEDDVWSARSFLTAIRRALASQEGSNWATLEFSKLGYIGKLYRSSDLPRLAHFLLLFYQEMPCDWLLVHFRQLLTQKDVIRFKPSLFQHMGLYSSFQGTVNRLEDEDFQADALDLPDNPPASLYTSMSIFENYDPPKAYSSAQGYFWGKDPTAGSTFSIVFRQPAQVSRVRVRTGSVERPGDFLRAGLLELGWHRDRSRDCSSYIPVGSFERGTLEKQGLEKVLPRPVECVRIRVTQDQSEWLIIQSIDIWTTAGT
;
A
#
# COMPACT_ATOMS: atom_id res chain seq x y z
N PRO A 1 -2.86 18.47 75.79
CA PRO A 1 -2.89 19.44 74.67
C PRO A 1 -1.89 19.01 73.59
N MET A 2 -2.38 19.01 72.36
CA MET A 2 -1.92 18.27 71.18
C MET A 2 -0.47 18.51 70.73
N GLN A 3 0.13 17.42 70.23
CA GLN A 3 1.23 17.38 69.25
C GLN A 3 0.83 18.06 67.94
N VAL A 4 1.79 18.69 67.26
CA VAL A 4 1.81 18.77 65.80
C VAL A 4 3.24 18.50 65.33
N GLU A 5 3.45 17.30 64.79
CA GLU A 5 4.60 16.93 63.97
C GLU A 5 4.46 17.59 62.58
N LEU A 6 5.56 18.15 62.06
CA LEU A 6 5.69 18.44 60.64
C LEU A 6 5.84 17.11 59.88
N GLY A 7 4.71 16.59 59.38
CA GLY A 7 4.68 15.46 58.45
C GLY A 7 5.25 15.86 57.09
N GLY A 8 6.28 15.13 56.65
CA GLY A 8 6.82 15.22 55.31
C GLY A 8 5.77 14.86 54.24
N LEU A 9 5.84 15.56 53.10
CA LEU A 9 5.09 15.25 51.91
C LEU A 9 5.34 13.79 51.48
N ALA A 10 4.25 13.03 51.33
CA ALA A 10 4.28 11.62 50.99
C ALA A 10 4.80 11.37 49.55
N PRO A 11 5.47 10.24 49.29
CA PRO A 11 5.93 9.84 47.94
C PRO A 11 4.81 9.78 46.90
N ASP A 12 3.58 9.49 47.32
CA ASP A 12 2.41 9.36 46.44
C ASP A 12 1.98 10.69 45.80
N THR A 13 2.24 11.82 46.48
CA THR A 13 1.91 13.16 45.94
C THR A 13 2.86 13.53 44.79
N ILE A 14 4.12 13.09 44.85
CA ILE A 14 5.13 13.31 43.80
C ILE A 14 4.82 12.45 42.57
N LEU A 15 4.44 11.19 42.77
CA LEU A 15 4.01 10.27 41.69
C LEU A 15 2.73 10.74 40.99
N GLN A 16 1.76 11.31 41.73
CA GLN A 16 0.55 11.89 41.13
C GLN A 16 0.84 13.18 40.36
N LEU A 17 1.78 14.01 40.82
CA LEU A 17 2.22 15.22 40.10
C LEU A 17 2.98 14.89 38.81
N GLU A 18 3.87 13.89 38.81
CA GLU A 18 4.56 13.42 37.60
C GLU A 18 3.60 12.76 36.61
N GLY A 19 2.65 11.96 37.10
CA GLY A 19 1.58 11.36 36.30
C GLY A 19 0.65 12.40 35.67
N ALA A 20 0.24 13.41 36.45
CA ALA A 20 -0.59 14.50 35.96
C ALA A 20 0.17 15.40 34.97
N GLN A 21 1.46 15.68 35.19
CA GLN A 21 2.31 16.42 34.23
C GLN A 21 2.53 15.64 32.94
N ARG A 22 2.68 14.31 32.99
CA ARG A 22 2.72 13.45 31.79
C ARG A 22 1.42 13.48 31.03
N VAL A 23 0.28 13.28 31.69
CA VAL A 23 -1.04 13.36 31.06
C VAL A 23 -1.29 14.75 30.46
N PHE A 24 -0.88 15.83 31.14
CA PHE A 24 -1.00 17.19 30.62
C PHE A 24 -0.08 17.44 29.40
N ARG A 25 1.16 16.91 29.42
CA ARG A 25 2.10 16.96 28.29
C ARG A 25 1.58 16.15 27.09
N ASP A 26 1.06 14.94 27.32
CA ASP A 26 0.48 14.09 26.28
C ASP A 26 -0.79 14.72 25.68
N THR A 27 -1.60 15.40 26.49
CA THR A 27 -2.79 16.14 26.02
C THR A 27 -2.41 17.37 25.19
N ILE A 28 -1.31 18.05 25.53
CA ILE A 28 -0.74 19.13 24.71
C ILE A 28 -0.20 18.57 23.38
N GLU A 29 0.49 17.43 23.39
CA GLU A 29 0.98 16.77 22.17
C GLU A 29 -0.15 16.35 21.21
N LEU A 30 -1.31 15.90 21.72
CA LEU A 30 -2.50 15.61 20.90
C LEU A 30 -3.17 16.87 20.32
N SER A 31 -3.10 18.01 21.01
CA SER A 31 -3.57 19.29 20.48
C SER A 31 -2.60 19.91 19.45
N ALA A 32 -1.35 19.45 19.41
CA ALA A 32 -0.29 20.02 18.56
C ALA A 32 -0.64 19.96 17.06
N LEU A 33 -1.26 18.87 16.59
CA LEU A 33 -1.62 18.74 15.17
C LEU A 33 -2.67 19.76 14.70
N HIS A 34 -3.53 20.26 15.59
CA HIS A 34 -4.53 21.25 15.23
C HIS A 34 -3.93 22.67 15.07
N ASN A 35 -2.72 22.90 15.58
CA ASN A 35 -2.07 24.21 15.61
C ASN A 35 -0.78 24.27 14.76
N VAL A 36 -0.43 23.23 14.01
CA VAL A 36 0.76 23.27 13.14
C VAL A 36 0.51 24.28 12.01
N SER A 37 1.36 25.30 11.93
CA SER A 37 1.38 26.23 10.80
C SER A 37 2.39 25.72 9.77
N TYR A 38 1.91 25.40 8.57
CA TYR A 38 2.75 24.90 7.49
C TYR A 38 3.17 26.05 6.58
N GLN A 39 4.44 26.05 6.19
CA GLN A 39 4.95 26.92 5.13
C GLN A 39 4.71 26.23 3.79
N ILE A 40 3.95 26.88 2.89
CA ILE A 40 3.85 26.44 1.49
C ILE A 40 5.04 27.05 0.75
N LEU A 41 6.00 26.20 0.39
CA LEU A 41 7.21 26.61 -0.31
C LEU A 41 6.99 26.75 -1.82
N ALA A 42 6.04 25.99 -2.38
CA ALA A 42 5.58 26.12 -3.76
C ALA A 42 4.22 25.46 -3.98
N GLY A 43 3.45 26.00 -4.91
CA GLY A 43 2.10 25.53 -5.27
C GLY A 43 1.00 26.26 -4.51
N SER A 44 -0.24 25.84 -4.75
CA SER A 44 -1.42 26.39 -4.09
C SER A 44 -2.41 25.28 -3.76
N LEU A 45 -3.21 25.52 -2.72
CA LEU A 45 -4.27 24.59 -2.33
C LEU A 45 -5.41 24.66 -3.35
N ALA A 46 -5.84 23.49 -3.84
CA ALA A 46 -6.99 23.40 -4.72
C ALA A 46 -8.30 23.62 -3.95
N ALA A 47 -9.26 24.30 -4.58
CA ALA A 47 -10.58 24.53 -3.99
C ALA A 47 -11.44 23.26 -3.90
N GLN A 48 -11.17 22.27 -4.77
CA GLN A 48 -11.88 21.00 -4.82
C GLN A 48 -10.95 19.85 -4.41
N LYS A 49 -11.52 18.88 -3.67
CA LYS A 49 -10.80 17.66 -3.31
C LYS A 49 -10.47 16.86 -4.57
N LYS A 50 -9.22 16.41 -4.64
CA LYS A 50 -8.74 15.47 -5.67
C LYS A 50 -9.17 14.04 -5.34
N PHE A 51 -9.01 13.12 -6.29
CA PHE A 51 -9.23 11.71 -6.02
C PHE A 51 -8.11 11.16 -5.11
N LEU A 52 -6.85 11.44 -5.45
CA LEU A 52 -5.67 10.92 -4.76
C LEU A 52 -4.71 12.03 -4.32
N ALA A 53 -4.23 11.97 -3.09
CA ALA A 53 -3.04 12.71 -2.66
C ALA A 53 -1.88 11.73 -2.51
N VAL A 54 -0.74 12.00 -3.13
CA VAL A 54 0.48 11.19 -3.00
C VAL A 54 1.44 11.95 -2.10
N GLY A 55 1.70 11.43 -0.91
CA GLY A 55 2.55 12.08 0.09
C GLY A 55 3.91 11.41 0.24
N LEU A 56 4.96 12.23 0.24
CA LEU A 56 6.32 11.84 0.61
C LEU A 56 7.01 12.91 1.45
N ALA A 57 7.90 12.49 2.34
CA ALA A 57 8.79 13.36 3.08
C ALA A 57 10.23 13.18 2.58
N SER A 58 11.02 14.26 2.56
CA SER A 58 12.41 14.21 2.14
C SER A 58 13.30 15.01 3.09
N VAL A 59 14.47 14.46 3.37
CA VAL A 59 15.54 15.04 4.20
C VAL A 59 16.87 14.93 3.46
N GLN A 60 17.85 15.72 3.86
CA GLN A 60 19.19 15.66 3.31
C GLN A 60 19.82 14.30 3.64
N ARG A 61 20.22 13.58 2.60
CA ARG A 61 20.98 12.34 2.74
C ARG A 61 22.47 12.65 2.74
N PRO A 62 23.29 11.86 3.48
CA PRO A 62 24.75 11.95 3.36
C PRO A 62 25.25 11.63 1.95
N ARG A 63 24.52 10.76 1.24
CA ARG A 63 24.84 10.31 -0.13
C ARG A 63 23.57 10.09 -0.95
N GLY A 64 23.63 10.48 -2.22
CA GLY A 64 22.51 10.34 -3.16
C GLY A 64 21.42 11.39 -2.97
N PHE A 65 20.70 11.68 -4.04
CA PHE A 65 19.55 12.58 -4.02
C PHE A 65 18.51 12.07 -5.03
N TYR A 66 17.46 11.43 -4.52
CA TYR A 66 16.52 10.66 -5.33
C TYR A 66 15.20 11.38 -5.57
N LEU A 67 14.85 12.39 -4.76
CA LEU A 67 13.57 13.09 -4.80
C LEU A 67 13.17 13.56 -6.22
N LEU A 68 14.11 14.15 -6.97
CA LEU A 68 13.82 14.61 -8.34
C LEU A 68 13.55 13.47 -9.32
N ALA A 69 14.14 12.29 -9.10
CA ALA A 69 13.89 11.10 -9.91
C ALA A 69 12.53 10.50 -9.56
N THR A 70 12.19 10.42 -8.26
CA THR A 70 10.87 10.00 -7.78
C THR A 70 9.76 10.87 -8.33
N LEU A 71 9.88 12.21 -8.22
CA LEU A 71 8.90 13.14 -8.80
C LEU A 71 8.80 12.99 -10.32
N GLN A 72 9.94 12.84 -11.01
CA GLN A 72 9.94 12.60 -12.45
C GLN A 72 9.20 11.31 -12.81
N SER A 73 9.40 10.24 -12.04
CA SER A 73 8.68 8.98 -12.21
C SER A 73 7.18 9.19 -12.09
N LEU A 74 6.71 9.75 -10.98
CA LEU A 74 5.28 9.95 -10.73
C LEU A 74 4.60 10.70 -11.87
N PHE A 75 5.20 11.81 -12.33
CA PHE A 75 4.60 12.62 -13.38
C PHE A 75 4.71 12.03 -14.78
N SER A 76 5.83 11.39 -15.12
CA SER A 76 6.02 10.80 -16.46
C SER A 76 5.28 9.47 -16.64
N GLN A 77 4.99 8.78 -15.54
CA GLN A 77 4.27 7.51 -15.55
C GLN A 77 2.76 7.70 -15.44
N SER A 78 2.27 8.90 -15.12
CA SER A 78 0.83 9.19 -15.08
C SER A 78 0.27 9.69 -16.41
N THR A 79 -0.99 9.37 -16.67
CA THR A 79 -1.74 9.97 -17.79
C THR A 79 -2.22 11.38 -17.44
N GLU A 80 -2.64 12.17 -18.42
CA GLU A 80 -3.15 13.53 -18.16
C GLU A 80 -4.44 13.50 -17.33
N GLU A 81 -5.29 12.48 -17.51
CA GLU A 81 -6.49 12.26 -16.71
C GLU A 81 -6.12 11.97 -15.24
N GLU A 82 -5.14 11.10 -14.99
CA GLU A 82 -4.67 10.83 -13.63
C GLU A 82 -4.10 12.10 -12.98
N LEU A 83 -3.31 12.88 -13.73
CA LEU A 83 -2.71 14.12 -13.26
C LEU A 83 -3.77 15.17 -12.87
N GLN A 84 -4.92 15.21 -13.54
CA GLN A 84 -6.01 16.12 -13.17
C GLN A 84 -6.68 15.73 -11.84
N GLU A 85 -6.60 14.46 -11.47
CA GLU A 85 -7.29 13.89 -10.32
C GLU A 85 -6.36 13.57 -9.14
N MET A 86 -5.07 13.92 -9.25
CA MET A 86 -4.11 13.78 -8.15
C MET A 86 -3.36 15.05 -7.79
N VAL A 87 -2.85 15.07 -6.56
CA VAL A 87 -1.89 16.05 -6.08
C VAL A 87 -0.74 15.33 -5.37
N VAL A 88 0.49 15.66 -5.73
CA VAL A 88 1.69 15.18 -5.04
C VAL A 88 2.06 16.21 -3.97
N VAL A 89 2.22 15.78 -2.73
CA VAL A 89 2.59 16.62 -1.59
C VAL A 89 3.95 16.18 -1.07
N VAL A 90 4.92 17.08 -1.13
CA VAL A 90 6.28 16.84 -0.64
C VAL A 90 6.49 17.64 0.64
N HIS A 91 6.70 16.94 1.74
CA HIS A 91 7.20 17.55 2.98
C HIS A 91 8.73 17.63 2.93
N LEU A 92 9.28 18.82 2.70
CA LEU A 92 10.72 19.08 2.86
C LEU A 92 10.99 19.22 4.35
N ALA A 93 11.38 18.11 4.97
CA ALA A 93 11.39 17.93 6.42
C ALA A 93 12.80 18.08 7.02
N ASP A 94 13.78 18.58 6.27
CA ASP A 94 15.13 18.71 6.81
C ASP A 94 15.21 19.80 7.88
N THR A 95 16.11 19.62 8.85
CA THR A 95 16.37 20.61 9.89
C THR A 95 17.17 21.81 9.40
N ASP A 96 17.89 21.71 8.27
CA ASP A 96 18.55 22.83 7.59
C ASP A 96 17.54 23.57 6.71
N PRO A 97 17.07 24.78 7.12
CA PRO A 97 16.16 25.56 6.30
C PRO A 97 16.79 25.99 4.97
N ALA A 98 18.11 26.16 4.91
CA ALA A 98 18.79 26.51 3.67
C ALA A 98 18.76 25.34 2.67
N TRP A 99 18.83 24.09 3.14
CA TRP A 99 18.62 22.91 2.30
C TRP A 99 17.20 22.87 1.77
N ASN A 100 16.19 23.07 2.62
CA ASN A 100 14.78 23.08 2.22
C ASN A 100 14.53 24.12 1.12
N VAL A 101 15.04 25.35 1.28
CA VAL A 101 14.91 26.43 0.29
C VAL A 101 15.60 26.08 -1.03
N ARG A 102 16.83 25.55 -1.00
CA ARG A 102 17.56 25.13 -2.20
C ARG A 102 16.83 24.02 -2.96
N VAL A 103 16.33 23.02 -2.25
CA VAL A 103 15.59 21.91 -2.84
C VAL A 103 14.25 22.37 -3.41
N ALA A 104 13.52 23.22 -2.68
CA ALA A 104 12.30 23.83 -3.18
C ALA A 104 12.52 24.61 -4.48
N ALA A 105 13.59 25.41 -4.57
CA ALA A 105 13.94 26.13 -5.78
C ALA A 105 14.25 25.18 -6.97
N ALA A 106 15.01 24.12 -6.73
CA ALA A 106 15.33 23.13 -7.76
C ALA A 106 14.08 22.38 -8.27
N ILE A 107 13.17 22.01 -7.37
CA ILE A 107 11.89 21.38 -7.73
C ILE A 107 11.02 22.37 -8.49
N THR A 108 10.90 23.61 -8.03
CA THR A 108 10.12 24.66 -8.69
C THR A 108 10.59 24.90 -10.11
N GLN A 109 11.90 24.93 -10.33
CA GLN A 109 12.48 25.10 -11.67
C GLN A 109 12.17 23.90 -12.58
N LYS A 110 12.27 22.68 -12.08
CA LYS A 110 12.10 21.47 -12.91
C LYS A 110 10.63 21.10 -13.16
N PHE A 111 9.74 21.35 -12.20
CA PHE A 111 8.34 20.91 -12.21
C PHE A 111 7.35 22.07 -12.21
N THR A 112 7.73 23.23 -12.76
CA THR A 112 6.90 24.45 -12.79
C THR A 112 5.50 24.18 -13.34
N ARG A 113 5.38 23.39 -14.42
CA ARG A 113 4.07 23.02 -15.01
C ARG A 113 3.16 22.35 -13.97
N HIS A 114 3.66 21.35 -13.25
CA HIS A 114 2.87 20.61 -12.26
C HIS A 114 2.47 21.48 -11.07
N ILE A 115 3.35 22.40 -10.65
CA ILE A 115 3.04 23.37 -9.60
C ILE A 115 1.92 24.33 -10.03
N LEU A 116 2.02 24.89 -11.24
CA LEU A 116 1.01 25.82 -11.77
C LEU A 116 -0.36 25.16 -11.99
N LEU A 117 -0.38 23.87 -12.33
CA LEU A 117 -1.61 23.08 -12.49
C LEU A 117 -2.18 22.56 -11.16
N GLY A 118 -1.55 22.86 -10.02
CA GLY A 118 -1.98 22.38 -8.70
C GLY A 118 -1.80 20.87 -8.50
N GLN A 119 -0.85 20.26 -9.24
CA GLN A 119 -0.52 18.84 -9.20
C GLN A 119 0.67 18.54 -8.27
N LEU A 120 1.43 19.55 -7.87
CA LEU A 120 2.57 19.44 -6.96
C LEU A 120 2.51 20.56 -5.91
N LEU A 121 2.65 20.18 -4.65
CA LEU A 121 2.72 21.08 -3.51
C LEU A 121 3.94 20.77 -2.65
N LEU A 122 4.71 21.81 -2.32
CA LEU A 122 5.86 21.71 -1.43
C LEU A 122 5.53 22.38 -0.12
N ILE A 123 5.67 21.63 0.97
CA ILE A 123 5.39 22.11 2.32
C ILE A 123 6.60 21.92 3.22
N HIS A 124 6.66 22.73 4.27
CA HIS A 124 7.60 22.58 5.37
C HIS A 124 6.88 22.83 6.69
N ALA A 125 7.06 21.92 7.65
CA ALA A 125 6.64 22.13 9.03
C ALA A 125 7.83 22.72 9.82
N PRO A 126 7.70 23.92 10.38
CA PRO A 126 8.77 24.56 11.12
C PRO A 126 9.20 23.77 12.38
N PRO A 127 10.50 23.79 12.76
CA PRO A 127 11.03 23.02 13.90
C PRO A 127 10.36 23.31 15.24
N GLU A 128 9.82 24.52 15.44
CA GLU A 128 9.13 24.91 16.68
C GLU A 128 7.86 24.10 16.97
N PHE A 129 7.30 23.43 15.95
CA PHE A 129 6.14 22.55 16.12
C PHE A 129 6.54 21.11 16.47
N TYR A 130 7.81 20.73 16.31
CA TYR A 130 8.26 19.38 16.63
C TYR A 130 8.25 19.16 18.15
N PRO A 131 7.82 17.98 18.64
CA PRO A 131 8.02 17.60 20.02
C PRO A 131 9.52 17.40 20.31
N THR A 132 9.90 17.30 21.58
CA THR A 132 11.32 17.14 21.94
C THR A 132 11.90 15.87 21.32
N LEU A 133 13.02 16.04 20.60
CA LEU A 133 13.80 14.94 20.05
C LEU A 133 15.03 14.59 20.92
N GLU A 134 15.06 15.13 22.13
CA GLU A 134 16.07 14.88 23.15
C GLU A 134 15.49 14.01 24.27
N GLY A 135 16.33 13.17 24.89
CA GLY A 135 15.91 12.31 26.01
C GLY A 135 14.92 11.20 25.62
N LEU A 136 14.92 10.79 24.34
CA LEU A 136 14.00 9.80 23.79
C LEU A 136 14.17 8.40 24.42
N LYS A 137 13.07 7.66 24.49
CA LYS A 137 13.05 6.27 24.99
C LYS A 137 13.88 5.34 24.11
N ARG A 138 14.70 4.50 24.75
CA ARG A 138 15.58 3.52 24.07
C ARG A 138 15.03 2.10 24.15
N ASN A 139 13.85 1.87 23.60
CA ASN A 139 13.12 0.60 23.72
C ASN A 139 13.79 -0.60 23.03
N PHE A 140 14.64 -0.38 22.03
CA PHE A 140 15.27 -1.44 21.22
C PHE A 140 16.80 -1.49 21.33
N ASN A 141 17.36 -0.79 22.31
CA ASN A 141 18.81 -0.66 22.49
C ASN A 141 19.55 -0.09 21.25
N ASP A 142 18.82 0.66 20.42
CA ASP A 142 19.39 1.41 19.30
C ASP A 142 20.28 2.56 19.79
N ALA A 143 21.27 2.92 18.97
CA ALA A 143 22.08 4.12 19.18
C ALA A 143 21.18 5.38 19.21
N GLU A 144 21.59 6.38 19.99
CA GLU A 144 20.80 7.61 20.20
C GLU A 144 20.43 8.30 18.90
N GLU A 145 21.37 8.40 17.95
CA GLU A 145 21.12 9.00 16.63
C GLU A 145 20.04 8.26 15.85
N ARG A 146 20.00 6.92 15.95
CA ARG A 146 18.98 6.11 15.28
C ARG A 146 17.61 6.30 15.93
N VAL A 147 17.57 6.40 17.26
CA VAL A 147 16.33 6.72 18.00
C VAL A 147 15.83 8.10 17.61
N ARG A 148 16.70 9.10 17.58
CA ARG A 148 16.35 10.46 17.14
C ARG A 148 15.83 10.47 15.71
N PHE A 149 16.49 9.76 14.80
CA PHE A 149 16.11 9.68 13.41
C PHE A 149 14.73 9.04 13.22
N ARG A 150 14.49 7.85 13.78
CA ARG A 150 13.19 7.15 13.65
C ARG A 150 12.05 7.95 14.31
N SER A 151 12.32 8.60 15.44
CA SER A 151 11.32 9.43 16.12
C SER A 151 10.98 10.69 15.36
N LYS A 152 11.98 11.37 14.78
CA LYS A 152 11.73 12.51 13.88
C LYS A 152 10.92 12.07 12.65
N GLN A 153 11.25 10.93 12.05
CA GLN A 153 10.54 10.41 10.88
C GLN A 153 9.05 10.17 11.15
N ASN A 154 8.70 9.66 12.34
CA ASN A 154 7.29 9.53 12.76
C ASN A 154 6.58 10.90 12.76
N VAL A 155 7.23 11.93 13.29
CA VAL A 155 6.67 13.30 13.32
C VAL A 155 6.57 13.89 11.90
N ASP A 156 7.59 13.68 11.06
CA ASP A 156 7.60 14.14 9.66
C ASP A 156 6.38 13.61 8.88
N TYR A 157 6.06 12.32 9.08
CA TYR A 157 4.90 11.69 8.48
C TYR A 157 3.58 12.12 9.14
N ALA A 158 3.55 12.29 10.47
CA ALA A 158 2.36 12.80 11.15
C ALA A 158 1.96 14.18 10.61
N PHE A 159 2.93 15.08 10.41
CA PHE A 159 2.70 16.41 9.84
C PHE A 159 2.24 16.36 8.39
N LEU A 160 2.87 15.53 7.57
CA LEU A 160 2.46 15.34 6.17
C LEU A 160 1.02 14.80 6.06
N LEU A 161 0.68 13.79 6.87
CA LEU A 161 -0.67 13.20 6.91
C LEU A 161 -1.72 14.22 7.36
N ASN A 162 -1.41 14.99 8.40
CA ASN A 162 -2.29 16.02 8.92
C ASN A 162 -2.55 17.11 7.88
N PHE A 163 -1.51 17.57 7.18
CA PHE A 163 -1.65 18.52 6.07
C PHE A 163 -2.52 17.95 4.94
N ALA A 164 -2.31 16.69 4.56
CA ALA A 164 -2.95 16.07 3.41
C ALA A 164 -4.41 15.64 3.64
N ALA A 165 -4.87 15.60 4.90
CA ALA A 165 -6.16 15.02 5.31
C ALA A 165 -7.38 15.54 4.53
N ASN A 166 -7.34 16.79 4.06
CA ASN A 166 -8.47 17.41 3.37
C ASN A 166 -8.24 17.67 1.87
N LEU A 167 -7.13 17.20 1.29
CA LEU A 167 -6.77 17.46 -0.11
C LEU A 167 -7.45 16.52 -1.10
N SER A 168 -7.82 15.32 -0.66
CA SER A 168 -8.29 14.25 -1.54
C SER A 168 -9.27 13.30 -0.86
N SER A 169 -9.83 12.36 -1.62
CA SER A 169 -10.61 11.23 -1.09
C SER A 169 -9.73 10.10 -0.54
N TYR A 170 -8.59 9.85 -1.18
CA TYR A 170 -7.63 8.83 -0.79
C TYR A 170 -6.22 9.42 -0.69
N TYR A 171 -5.39 8.83 0.17
CA TYR A 171 -4.00 9.23 0.36
C TYR A 171 -3.07 8.02 0.19
N LEU A 172 -2.03 8.20 -0.60
CA LEU A 172 -0.99 7.21 -0.84
C LEU A 172 0.32 7.70 -0.21
N MET A 173 0.84 6.93 0.74
CA MET A 173 2.17 7.14 1.34
C MET A 173 3.25 6.46 0.48
N ILE A 174 4.29 7.22 0.12
CA ILE A 174 5.51 6.71 -0.53
C ILE A 174 6.77 7.37 0.05
N GLU A 175 7.94 6.94 -0.42
CA GLU A 175 9.25 7.51 -0.07
C GLU A 175 9.77 8.46 -1.16
N ASP A 176 10.83 9.20 -0.86
CA ASP A 176 11.49 10.10 -1.82
C ASP A 176 12.47 9.38 -2.76
N ASP A 177 12.58 8.06 -2.70
CA ASP A 177 13.45 7.21 -3.51
C ASP A 177 12.73 6.00 -4.12
N VAL A 178 11.61 6.25 -4.83
CA VAL A 178 10.82 5.21 -5.49
C VAL A 178 10.59 5.46 -6.97
N TRP A 179 10.57 4.37 -7.75
CA TRP A 179 9.94 4.33 -9.06
C TRP A 179 8.47 3.95 -8.94
N SER A 180 7.64 4.55 -9.78
CA SER A 180 6.22 4.24 -9.93
C SER A 180 5.96 3.47 -11.21
N ALA A 181 5.01 2.54 -11.18
CA ALA A 181 4.48 1.90 -12.38
C ALA A 181 3.72 2.91 -13.25
N ARG A 182 3.72 2.70 -14.58
CA ARG A 182 2.88 3.46 -15.53
C ARG A 182 1.41 3.35 -15.14
N SER A 183 0.67 4.45 -15.09
CA SER A 183 -0.77 4.47 -14.78
C SER A 183 -1.15 3.88 -13.42
N PHE A 184 -0.30 4.12 -12.41
CA PHE A 184 -0.51 3.59 -11.06
C PHE A 184 -1.82 4.08 -10.40
N LEU A 185 -2.32 5.28 -10.72
CA LEU A 185 -3.58 5.77 -10.14
C LEU A 185 -4.77 4.96 -10.67
N THR A 186 -4.75 4.63 -11.95
CA THR A 186 -5.73 3.75 -12.59
C THR A 186 -5.72 2.37 -11.95
N ALA A 187 -4.53 1.82 -11.69
CA ALA A 187 -4.39 0.57 -10.96
C ALA A 187 -5.00 0.64 -9.55
N ILE A 188 -4.70 1.71 -8.81
CA ILE A 188 -5.27 1.96 -7.47
C ILE A 188 -6.80 2.04 -7.53
N ARG A 189 -7.38 2.67 -8.56
CA ARG A 189 -8.83 2.73 -8.75
C ARG A 189 -9.47 1.37 -8.92
N ARG A 190 -8.87 0.51 -9.75
CA ARG A 190 -9.35 -0.86 -9.95
C ARG A 190 -9.27 -1.67 -8.66
N ALA A 191 -8.16 -1.55 -7.94
CA ALA A 191 -8.00 -2.14 -6.62
C ALA A 191 -9.09 -1.68 -5.63
N LEU A 192 -9.36 -0.37 -5.58
CA LEU A 192 -10.43 0.20 -4.74
C LEU A 192 -11.83 -0.33 -5.12
N ALA A 193 -12.13 -0.42 -6.42
CA ALA A 193 -13.38 -0.98 -6.92
C ALA A 193 -13.53 -2.47 -6.52
N SER A 194 -12.45 -3.24 -6.54
CA SER A 194 -12.46 -4.64 -6.07
C SER A 194 -12.81 -4.78 -4.58
N GLN A 195 -12.59 -3.72 -3.80
CA GLN A 195 -12.82 -3.65 -2.36
C GLN A 195 -14.15 -2.94 -2.02
N GLU A 196 -15.02 -2.69 -3.01
CA GLU A 196 -16.31 -2.07 -2.76
C GLU A 196 -17.18 -2.90 -1.79
N GLY A 197 -17.73 -2.23 -0.78
CA GLY A 197 -18.50 -2.86 0.31
C GLY A 197 -17.66 -3.58 1.37
N SER A 198 -16.34 -3.62 1.24
CA SER A 198 -15.44 -4.14 2.28
C SER A 198 -14.93 -3.03 3.21
N ASN A 199 -14.70 -3.37 4.48
CA ASN A 199 -14.04 -2.48 5.42
C ASN A 199 -12.55 -2.79 5.47
N TRP A 200 -11.70 -1.78 5.27
CA TRP A 200 -10.24 -1.91 5.33
C TRP A 200 -9.63 -0.63 5.89
N ALA A 201 -8.60 -0.78 6.71
CA ALA A 201 -7.78 0.28 7.28
C ALA A 201 -6.63 0.71 6.35
N THR A 202 -6.01 -0.24 5.64
CA THR A 202 -4.90 0.04 4.72
C THR A 202 -4.87 -0.96 3.57
N LEU A 203 -4.69 -0.47 2.35
CA LEU A 203 -4.33 -1.29 1.18
C LEU A 203 -2.85 -1.07 0.85
N GLU A 204 -2.14 -2.11 0.42
CA GLU A 204 -0.69 -2.03 0.15
C GLU A 204 -0.39 -2.29 -1.33
N PHE A 205 0.44 -1.45 -1.95
CA PHE A 205 0.87 -1.56 -3.36
C PHE A 205 2.39 -1.80 -3.48
N SER A 206 3.03 -2.18 -2.38
CA SER A 206 4.40 -2.67 -2.30
C SER A 206 4.55 -3.58 -1.07
N LYS A 207 5.53 -4.48 -1.10
CA LYS A 207 5.96 -5.24 0.08
C LYS A 207 6.87 -4.43 1.01
N LEU A 208 7.43 -3.32 0.52
CA LEU A 208 8.54 -2.61 1.16
C LEU A 208 8.03 -1.59 2.19
N GLY A 209 8.21 -1.89 3.47
CA GLY A 209 8.06 -0.91 4.57
C GLY A 209 6.75 -0.14 4.52
N TYR A 210 6.85 1.20 4.40
CA TYR A 210 5.74 2.16 4.27
C TYR A 210 5.51 2.66 2.84
N ILE A 211 6.20 2.09 1.85
CA ILE A 211 5.99 2.40 0.42
C ILE A 211 4.63 1.84 -0.02
N GLY A 212 3.87 2.64 -0.75
CA GLY A 212 2.64 2.20 -1.40
C GLY A 212 1.50 1.89 -0.43
N LYS A 213 1.44 2.56 0.74
CA LYS A 213 0.34 2.39 1.69
C LYS A 213 -0.79 3.37 1.37
N LEU A 214 -1.96 2.84 1.05
CA LEU A 214 -3.15 3.62 0.73
C LEU A 214 -4.12 3.67 1.91
N TYR A 215 -4.62 4.87 2.19
CA TYR A 215 -5.56 5.18 3.24
C TYR A 215 -6.74 5.98 2.68
N ARG A 216 -7.90 5.92 3.35
CA ARG A 216 -8.94 6.95 3.13
C ARG A 216 -8.49 8.24 3.78
N SER A 217 -8.72 9.36 3.10
CA SER A 217 -8.30 10.66 3.63
C SER A 217 -9.01 11.01 4.96
N SER A 218 -10.21 10.47 5.17
CA SER A 218 -10.96 10.57 6.44
C SER A 218 -10.25 9.94 7.63
N ASP A 219 -9.35 8.97 7.41
CA ASP A 219 -8.62 8.28 8.47
C ASP A 219 -7.27 8.96 8.79
N LEU A 220 -6.80 9.90 7.95
CA LEU A 220 -5.48 10.52 8.14
C LEU A 220 -5.35 11.31 9.44
N PRO A 221 -6.36 12.07 9.91
CA PRO A 221 -6.23 12.73 11.21
C PRO A 221 -5.95 11.71 12.32
N ARG A 222 -6.65 10.57 12.33
CA ARG A 222 -6.43 9.52 13.32
C ARG A 222 -5.03 8.90 13.19
N LEU A 223 -4.59 8.62 11.97
CA LEU A 223 -3.25 8.06 11.72
C LEU A 223 -2.14 9.05 12.11
N ALA A 224 -2.30 10.34 11.80
CA ALA A 224 -1.36 11.40 12.17
C ALA A 224 -1.21 11.49 13.70
N HIS A 225 -2.33 11.52 14.44
CA HIS A 225 -2.29 11.50 15.91
C HIS A 225 -1.66 10.22 16.43
N PHE A 226 -1.91 9.06 15.80
CA PHE A 226 -1.30 7.80 16.21
C PHE A 226 0.23 7.81 16.05
N LEU A 227 0.74 8.24 14.90
CA LEU A 227 2.19 8.35 14.67
C LEU A 227 2.84 9.36 15.61
N LEU A 228 2.16 10.49 15.86
CA LEU A 228 2.64 11.49 16.80
C LEU A 228 2.63 10.98 18.23
N LEU A 229 1.58 10.29 18.67
CA LEU A 229 1.47 9.75 20.03
C LEU A 229 2.56 8.72 20.34
N PHE A 230 2.93 7.90 19.35
CA PHE A 230 3.92 6.83 19.51
C PHE A 230 5.29 7.16 18.93
N TYR A 231 5.58 8.44 18.66
CA TYR A 231 6.81 8.84 17.94
C TYR A 231 8.09 8.38 18.63
N GLN A 232 8.11 8.30 19.97
CA GLN A 232 9.26 7.84 20.75
C GLN A 232 9.35 6.30 20.85
N GLU A 233 8.23 5.61 20.62
CA GLU A 233 8.13 4.20 20.96
C GLU A 233 8.76 3.29 19.91
N MET A 234 8.33 3.42 18.64
CA MET A 234 8.69 2.48 17.56
C MET A 234 8.93 3.18 16.23
N PRO A 235 9.72 2.58 15.30
CA PRO A 235 9.79 3.02 13.91
C PRO A 235 8.41 3.09 13.22
N CYS A 236 8.28 3.96 12.22
CA CYS A 236 7.02 4.23 11.51
C CYS A 236 6.41 2.96 10.89
N ASP A 237 7.22 2.13 10.21
CA ASP A 237 6.80 0.89 9.58
C ASP A 237 6.10 -0.07 10.56
N TRP A 238 6.60 -0.16 11.80
CA TRP A 238 5.98 -0.99 12.84
C TRP A 238 4.69 -0.37 13.36
N LEU A 239 4.68 0.95 13.54
CA LEU A 239 3.48 1.68 13.94
C LEU A 239 2.35 1.51 12.92
N LEU A 240 2.63 1.55 11.61
CA LEU A 240 1.61 1.33 10.58
C LEU A 240 0.99 -0.08 10.67
N VAL A 241 1.78 -1.10 11.01
CA VAL A 241 1.27 -2.46 11.26
C VAL A 241 0.32 -2.48 12.46
N HIS A 242 0.72 -1.84 13.56
CA HIS A 242 -0.13 -1.76 14.76
C HIS A 242 -1.41 -0.97 14.54
N PHE A 243 -1.34 0.14 13.80
CA PHE A 243 -2.52 0.94 13.44
C PHE A 243 -3.56 0.09 12.68
N ARG A 244 -3.10 -0.66 11.67
CA ARG A 244 -3.96 -1.57 10.90
C ARG A 244 -4.61 -2.64 11.80
N GLN A 245 -3.83 -3.24 12.69
CA GLN A 245 -4.32 -4.28 13.63
C GLN A 245 -5.35 -3.73 14.62
N LEU A 246 -5.13 -2.53 15.15
CA LEU A 246 -6.06 -1.85 16.07
C LEU A 246 -7.40 -1.53 15.38
N LEU A 247 -7.38 -1.24 14.09
CA LEU A 247 -8.57 -1.07 13.26
C LEU A 247 -9.15 -2.39 12.75
N THR A 248 -8.88 -3.49 13.47
CA THR A 248 -9.41 -4.84 13.26
C THR A 248 -9.08 -5.50 11.91
N GLN A 249 -8.17 -4.91 11.13
CA GLN A 249 -7.62 -5.54 9.93
C GLN A 249 -6.35 -6.34 10.29
N LYS A 250 -6.54 -7.63 10.59
CA LYS A 250 -5.42 -8.54 10.91
C LYS A 250 -4.55 -8.81 9.67
N ASP A 251 -5.20 -9.18 8.58
CA ASP A 251 -4.53 -9.59 7.34
C ASP A 251 -4.08 -8.40 6.49
N VAL A 252 -2.97 -8.60 5.80
CA VAL A 252 -2.46 -7.64 4.81
C VAL A 252 -3.27 -7.76 3.53
N ILE A 253 -3.91 -6.67 3.11
CA ILE A 253 -4.55 -6.58 1.79
C ILE A 253 -3.55 -5.89 0.86
N ARG A 254 -2.61 -6.68 0.32
CA ARG A 254 -1.63 -6.22 -0.67
C ARG A 254 -2.21 -6.36 -2.06
N PHE A 255 -1.79 -5.53 -3.01
CA PHE A 255 -2.07 -5.55 -4.43
C PHE A 255 -0.84 -6.04 -5.20
N LYS A 256 -1.04 -6.94 -6.16
CA LYS A 256 0.01 -7.54 -6.98
C LYS A 256 -0.33 -7.38 -8.47
N PRO A 257 0.67 -7.16 -9.33
CA PRO A 257 2.05 -6.80 -8.97
C PRO A 257 2.16 -5.44 -8.25
N SER A 258 3.28 -5.21 -7.57
CA SER A 258 3.56 -3.97 -6.85
C SER A 258 3.68 -2.80 -7.81
N LEU A 259 3.15 -1.65 -7.40
CA LEU A 259 3.15 -0.42 -8.20
C LEU A 259 4.37 0.47 -7.93
N PHE A 260 5.12 0.17 -6.88
CA PHE A 260 6.24 1.00 -6.45
C PHE A 260 7.45 0.14 -6.12
N GLN A 261 8.61 0.59 -6.61
CA GLN A 261 9.90 -0.06 -6.42
C GLN A 261 10.88 0.93 -5.81
N HIS A 262 11.53 0.56 -4.72
CA HIS A 262 12.60 1.35 -4.12
C HIS A 262 13.81 1.42 -5.06
N MET A 263 14.31 2.62 -5.30
CA MET A 263 15.46 2.88 -6.18
C MET A 263 16.69 3.43 -5.43
N GLY A 264 16.54 3.74 -4.14
CA GLY A 264 17.61 4.28 -3.32
C GLY A 264 18.72 3.26 -3.09
N LEU A 265 19.93 3.53 -3.57
CA LEU A 265 21.09 2.69 -3.24
C LEU A 265 21.64 2.99 -1.85
N TYR A 266 21.37 4.17 -1.30
CA TYR A 266 21.90 4.65 -0.03
C TYR A 266 20.77 5.13 0.89
N SER A 267 20.72 4.60 2.11
CA SER A 267 19.75 4.99 3.14
C SER A 267 19.89 6.46 3.51
N SER A 268 18.77 7.11 3.83
CA SER A 268 18.74 8.43 4.46
C SER A 268 19.40 8.43 5.84
N PHE A 269 19.38 7.30 6.56
CA PHE A 269 20.12 7.11 7.80
C PHE A 269 21.56 6.64 7.50
N GLN A 270 22.54 7.50 7.79
CA GLN A 270 23.98 7.22 7.68
C GLN A 270 24.51 6.80 6.28
N GLY A 271 23.69 6.83 5.22
CA GLY A 271 24.16 6.54 3.86
C GLY A 271 24.58 5.08 3.64
N THR A 272 24.04 4.15 4.42
CA THR A 272 24.30 2.70 4.28
C THR A 272 23.76 2.16 2.96
N VAL A 273 24.44 1.18 2.36
CA VAL A 273 23.99 0.58 1.09
C VAL A 273 22.69 -0.19 1.34
N ASN A 274 21.64 0.16 0.61
CA ASN A 274 20.34 -0.48 0.66
C ASN A 274 19.99 -1.03 -0.73
N ARG A 275 19.61 -2.31 -0.80
CA ARG A 275 19.21 -2.99 -2.05
C ARG A 275 17.88 -3.70 -1.85
N LEU A 276 16.87 -2.94 -1.45
CA LEU A 276 15.52 -3.46 -1.34
C LEU A 276 14.91 -3.53 -2.74
N GLU A 277 14.61 -4.74 -3.19
CA GLU A 277 13.88 -5.03 -4.42
C GLU A 277 12.55 -5.70 -4.06
N ASP A 278 11.47 -5.29 -4.74
CA ASP A 278 10.19 -5.98 -4.68
C ASP A 278 10.07 -6.85 -5.94
N GLU A 279 10.25 -8.15 -5.79
CA GLU A 279 10.18 -9.12 -6.88
C GLU A 279 8.82 -9.13 -7.60
N ASP A 280 7.76 -8.61 -6.96
CA ASP A 280 6.44 -8.49 -7.57
C ASP A 280 6.28 -7.16 -8.31
N PHE A 281 7.28 -6.27 -8.43
CA PHE A 281 7.12 -4.99 -9.13
C PHE A 281 6.88 -5.16 -10.63
N GLN A 282 5.85 -4.47 -11.15
CA GLN A 282 5.58 -4.41 -12.59
C GLN A 282 5.64 -2.97 -13.09
N ALA A 283 6.55 -2.69 -14.01
CA ALA A 283 6.81 -1.34 -14.51
C ALA A 283 5.65 -0.77 -15.35
N ASP A 284 4.85 -1.63 -15.98
CA ASP A 284 3.68 -1.23 -16.76
C ASP A 284 2.36 -1.64 -16.06
N ALA A 285 1.65 -0.70 -15.44
CA ALA A 285 0.41 -1.03 -14.77
C ALA A 285 -0.75 -1.33 -15.74
N LEU A 286 -0.58 -1.09 -17.05
CA LEU A 286 -1.54 -1.54 -18.06
C LEU A 286 -1.53 -3.07 -18.22
N ASP A 287 -0.43 -3.72 -17.85
CA ASP A 287 -0.34 -5.19 -17.77
C ASP A 287 -0.82 -5.73 -16.42
N LEU A 288 -1.53 -4.92 -15.60
CA LEU A 288 -2.21 -5.41 -14.40
C LEU A 288 -3.54 -6.06 -14.74
N PRO A 289 -3.85 -7.24 -14.18
CA PRO A 289 -5.18 -7.79 -14.30
C PRO A 289 -6.20 -6.93 -13.55
N ASP A 290 -7.43 -6.95 -14.06
CA ASP A 290 -8.57 -6.30 -13.44
C ASP A 290 -9.15 -7.14 -12.29
N ASN A 291 -9.04 -8.47 -12.41
CA ASN A 291 -9.58 -9.47 -11.47
C ASN A 291 -10.93 -9.06 -10.86
N PRO A 292 -12.02 -9.09 -11.66
CA PRO A 292 -13.36 -8.71 -11.21
C PRO A 292 -13.77 -9.39 -9.90
N PRO A 293 -14.55 -8.73 -9.02
CA PRO A 293 -15.01 -9.32 -7.77
C PRO A 293 -15.65 -10.70 -7.99
N ALA A 294 -15.13 -11.70 -7.28
CA ALA A 294 -15.53 -13.09 -7.49
C ALA A 294 -15.60 -13.89 -6.18
N SER A 295 -16.33 -15.00 -6.22
CA SER A 295 -16.25 -16.07 -5.23
C SER A 295 -15.45 -17.23 -5.80
N LEU A 296 -14.55 -17.80 -4.99
CA LEU A 296 -13.62 -18.83 -5.42
C LEU A 296 -13.89 -20.16 -4.72
N TYR A 297 -13.86 -21.23 -5.50
CA TYR A 297 -14.17 -22.58 -5.05
C TYR A 297 -13.18 -23.57 -5.64
N THR A 298 -12.99 -24.69 -4.96
CA THR A 298 -12.22 -25.81 -5.49
C THR A 298 -12.82 -27.12 -4.99
N SER A 299 -12.69 -28.18 -5.79
CA SER A 299 -12.98 -29.55 -5.35
C SER A 299 -11.76 -30.26 -4.75
N MET A 300 -10.57 -29.63 -4.79
CA MET A 300 -9.35 -30.18 -4.24
C MET A 300 -9.26 -29.93 -2.73
N SER A 301 -8.56 -30.81 -2.01
CA SER A 301 -8.30 -30.61 -0.58
C SER A 301 -7.26 -29.50 -0.40
N ILE A 302 -7.55 -28.51 0.45
CA ILE A 302 -6.69 -27.35 0.67
C ILE A 302 -5.57 -27.72 1.67
N PHE A 303 -4.32 -27.32 1.38
CA PHE A 303 -3.24 -27.40 2.35
C PHE A 303 -3.27 -26.19 3.30
N GLU A 304 -3.40 -26.44 4.60
CA GLU A 304 -3.38 -25.44 5.66
C GLU A 304 -4.27 -24.22 5.36
N ASN A 305 -3.68 -23.03 5.24
CA ASN A 305 -4.36 -21.77 4.96
C ASN A 305 -4.12 -21.28 3.52
N TYR A 306 -3.71 -22.15 2.59
CA TYR A 306 -3.44 -21.79 1.18
C TYR A 306 -4.73 -21.79 0.35
N ASP A 307 -5.72 -21.02 0.81
CA ASP A 307 -7.09 -21.01 0.30
C ASP A 307 -7.22 -20.41 -1.13
N PRO A 308 -8.28 -20.78 -1.88
CA PRO A 308 -8.51 -20.30 -3.25
C PRO A 308 -8.37 -18.79 -3.48
N PRO A 309 -8.85 -17.90 -2.59
CA PRO A 309 -8.68 -16.46 -2.79
C PRO A 309 -7.22 -16.03 -2.95
N LYS A 310 -6.23 -16.76 -2.43
CA LYS A 310 -4.81 -16.39 -2.58
C LYS A 310 -4.26 -16.54 -4.00
N ALA A 311 -4.92 -17.30 -4.87
CA ALA A 311 -4.51 -17.42 -6.28
C ALA A 311 -5.09 -16.32 -7.19
N TYR A 312 -6.14 -15.62 -6.75
CA TYR A 312 -6.87 -14.65 -7.57
C TYR A 312 -6.91 -13.25 -6.97
N SER A 313 -6.83 -13.18 -5.65
CA SER A 313 -6.61 -11.93 -4.96
C SER A 313 -5.13 -11.64 -4.92
N SER A 314 -4.84 -10.37 -4.69
CA SER A 314 -3.51 -9.88 -4.51
C SER A 314 -2.93 -10.06 -3.10
N ALA A 315 -3.68 -10.74 -2.22
CA ALA A 315 -3.20 -11.13 -0.90
C ALA A 315 -1.90 -11.92 -1.01
N GLN A 316 -1.05 -11.83 0.01
CA GLN A 316 0.21 -12.56 0.02
C GLN A 316 -0.04 -14.07 0.08
N GLY A 317 0.45 -14.79 -0.94
CA GLY A 317 0.43 -16.25 -0.99
C GLY A 317 0.08 -16.76 -2.38
N TYR A 318 -0.36 -18.01 -2.42
CA TYR A 318 -0.85 -18.74 -3.57
C TYR A 318 -1.87 -19.77 -3.08
N PHE A 319 -2.65 -20.37 -3.98
CA PHE A 319 -3.46 -21.55 -3.64
C PHE A 319 -2.58 -22.80 -3.65
N TRP A 320 -2.75 -23.71 -2.69
CA TRP A 320 -2.06 -25.00 -2.67
C TRP A 320 -3.04 -26.13 -2.36
N GLY A 321 -3.35 -26.92 -3.39
CA GLY A 321 -4.25 -28.06 -3.33
C GLY A 321 -3.50 -29.39 -3.31
N LYS A 322 -4.03 -30.37 -2.55
CA LYS A 322 -3.49 -31.72 -2.46
C LYS A 322 -4.15 -32.64 -3.48
N ASP A 323 -3.35 -33.61 -3.94
CA ASP A 323 -3.76 -34.78 -4.72
C ASP A 323 -4.76 -34.48 -5.85
N PRO A 324 -4.41 -33.58 -6.80
CA PRO A 324 -5.28 -33.27 -7.93
C PRO A 324 -5.50 -34.50 -8.84
N THR A 325 -6.77 -34.89 -8.99
CA THR A 325 -7.19 -35.99 -9.85
C THR A 325 -7.90 -35.48 -11.10
N ALA A 326 -8.01 -36.31 -12.13
CA ALA A 326 -8.80 -36.01 -13.32
C ALA A 326 -10.24 -35.62 -12.93
N GLY A 327 -10.68 -34.45 -13.37
CA GLY A 327 -11.97 -33.87 -13.01
C GLY A 327 -11.94 -32.92 -11.80
N SER A 328 -10.83 -32.82 -11.07
CA SER A 328 -10.67 -31.78 -10.04
C SER A 328 -10.75 -30.38 -10.64
N THR A 329 -11.33 -29.43 -9.91
CA THR A 329 -11.63 -28.09 -10.41
C THR A 329 -11.18 -26.99 -9.44
N PHE A 330 -10.84 -25.86 -10.03
CA PHE A 330 -10.73 -24.57 -9.36
C PHE A 330 -11.61 -23.58 -10.13
N SER A 331 -12.63 -23.02 -9.47
CA SER A 331 -13.66 -22.20 -10.10
C SER A 331 -13.68 -20.80 -9.51
N ILE A 332 -13.75 -19.81 -10.40
CA ILE A 332 -13.93 -18.39 -10.11
C ILE A 332 -15.31 -18.03 -10.63
N VAL A 333 -16.19 -17.57 -9.74
CA VAL A 333 -17.56 -17.17 -10.09
C VAL A 333 -17.69 -15.68 -9.87
N PHE A 334 -17.81 -14.92 -10.96
CA PHE A 334 -17.91 -13.47 -10.85
C PHE A 334 -19.21 -13.04 -10.16
N ARG A 335 -19.13 -11.97 -9.37
CA ARG A 335 -20.31 -11.35 -8.76
C ARG A 335 -21.23 -10.79 -9.84
N GLN A 336 -20.65 -10.14 -10.84
CA GLN A 336 -21.31 -9.64 -12.05
C GLN A 336 -20.63 -10.22 -13.30
N PRO A 337 -21.39 -10.55 -14.37
CA PRO A 337 -20.80 -11.01 -15.62
C PRO A 337 -19.80 -9.99 -16.18
N ALA A 338 -18.67 -10.47 -16.71
CA ALA A 338 -17.57 -9.62 -17.17
C ALA A 338 -17.16 -9.94 -18.62
N GLN A 339 -16.92 -8.90 -19.42
CA GLN A 339 -16.39 -9.08 -20.77
C GLN A 339 -14.88 -9.36 -20.70
N VAL A 340 -14.52 -10.63 -20.56
CA VAL A 340 -13.12 -11.08 -20.41
C VAL A 340 -12.38 -10.94 -21.73
N SER A 341 -11.25 -10.23 -21.72
CA SER A 341 -10.38 -10.04 -22.88
C SER A 341 -9.13 -10.92 -22.83
N ARG A 342 -8.62 -11.17 -21.62
CA ARG A 342 -7.44 -11.99 -21.40
C ARG A 342 -7.53 -12.74 -20.09
N VAL A 343 -7.02 -13.96 -20.10
CA VAL A 343 -6.79 -14.76 -18.90
C VAL A 343 -5.37 -15.31 -18.96
N ARG A 344 -4.63 -15.15 -17.86
CA ARG A 344 -3.32 -15.76 -17.63
C ARG A 344 -3.38 -16.54 -16.33
N VAL A 345 -2.89 -17.77 -16.35
CA VAL A 345 -2.76 -18.62 -15.16
C VAL A 345 -1.33 -19.12 -15.06
N ARG A 346 -0.73 -18.98 -13.89
CA ARG A 346 0.60 -19.50 -13.55
C ARG A 346 0.48 -20.49 -12.40
N THR A 347 1.08 -21.65 -12.55
CA THR A 347 1.10 -22.72 -11.54
C THR A 347 2.52 -23.11 -11.19
N GLY A 348 2.71 -23.74 -10.03
CA GLY A 348 4.02 -24.03 -9.44
C GLY A 348 4.65 -22.83 -8.75
N SER A 349 5.78 -23.07 -8.08
CA SER A 349 6.58 -22.02 -7.45
C SER A 349 8.08 -22.32 -7.58
N VAL A 350 8.93 -21.32 -7.37
CA VAL A 350 10.40 -21.49 -7.37
C VAL A 350 10.84 -22.44 -6.25
N GLU A 351 10.17 -22.36 -5.09
CA GLU A 351 10.44 -23.18 -3.91
C GLU A 351 9.97 -24.63 -4.07
N ARG A 352 8.93 -24.85 -4.90
CA ARG A 352 8.29 -26.15 -5.17
C ARG A 352 8.11 -26.33 -6.69
N PRO A 353 9.19 -26.62 -7.43
CA PRO A 353 9.15 -26.68 -8.90
C PRO A 353 8.34 -27.86 -9.45
N GLY A 354 8.00 -28.85 -8.63
CA GLY A 354 7.17 -30.00 -9.02
C GLY A 354 5.66 -29.75 -8.93
N ASP A 355 5.22 -28.74 -8.19
CA ASP A 355 3.82 -28.54 -7.81
C ASP A 355 3.06 -27.68 -8.84
N PHE A 356 3.33 -27.87 -10.13
CA PHE A 356 2.63 -27.18 -11.21
C PHE A 356 1.58 -28.08 -11.86
N LEU A 357 0.65 -27.49 -12.60
CA LEU A 357 -0.38 -28.24 -13.30
C LEU A 357 0.20 -28.89 -14.57
N ARG A 358 0.27 -30.23 -14.58
CA ARG A 358 0.82 -30.98 -15.72
C ARG A 358 -0.15 -31.05 -16.90
N ALA A 359 -1.42 -31.31 -16.61
CA ALA A 359 -2.46 -31.47 -17.61
C ALA A 359 -3.77 -30.87 -17.11
N GLY A 360 -4.22 -29.81 -17.77
CA GLY A 360 -5.49 -29.17 -17.46
C GLY A 360 -5.98 -28.28 -18.58
N LEU A 361 -7.22 -27.83 -18.42
CA LEU A 361 -7.91 -26.92 -19.33
C LEU A 361 -8.37 -25.67 -18.58
N LEU A 362 -8.28 -24.53 -19.24
CA LEU A 362 -9.02 -23.34 -18.87
C LEU A 362 -10.36 -23.33 -19.61
N GLU A 363 -11.44 -23.14 -18.86
CA GLU A 363 -12.81 -23.14 -19.35
C GLU A 363 -13.52 -21.85 -18.90
N LEU A 364 -14.34 -21.29 -19.79
CA LEU A 364 -15.18 -20.11 -19.50
C LEU A 364 -16.65 -20.52 -19.54
N GLY A 365 -17.43 -20.03 -18.58
CA GLY A 365 -18.79 -20.51 -18.34
C GLY A 365 -19.86 -19.44 -18.19
N TRP A 366 -21.10 -19.87 -18.38
CA TRP A 366 -22.34 -19.09 -18.34
C TRP A 366 -23.47 -19.84 -17.66
N HIS A 367 -24.56 -19.13 -17.39
CA HIS A 367 -25.78 -19.65 -16.77
C HIS A 367 -25.49 -20.13 -15.34
N ARG A 368 -25.15 -19.15 -14.48
CA ARG A 368 -24.91 -19.35 -13.05
C ARG A 368 -26.14 -19.98 -12.40
N ASP A 369 -25.95 -21.16 -11.85
CA ASP A 369 -26.96 -21.85 -11.05
C ASP A 369 -26.87 -21.42 -9.57
N ARG A 370 -27.90 -21.72 -8.78
CA ARG A 370 -27.92 -21.55 -7.33
C ARG A 370 -26.80 -22.35 -6.62
N SER A 371 -26.19 -23.33 -7.30
CA SER A 371 -25.13 -24.22 -6.80
C SER A 371 -23.72 -23.62 -6.75
N ARG A 372 -23.55 -22.30 -6.97
CA ARG A 372 -22.24 -21.62 -6.96
C ARG A 372 -21.30 -22.09 -8.09
N ASP A 373 -21.86 -22.52 -9.21
CA ASP A 373 -21.16 -22.88 -10.43
C ASP A 373 -21.97 -22.46 -11.68
N CYS A 374 -21.35 -22.49 -12.85
CA CYS A 374 -22.01 -22.33 -14.13
C CYS A 374 -22.42 -23.69 -14.71
N SER A 375 -23.57 -23.73 -15.39
CA SER A 375 -24.07 -24.99 -15.99
C SER A 375 -23.47 -25.30 -17.36
N SER A 376 -22.93 -24.29 -18.05
CA SER A 376 -22.32 -24.43 -19.36
C SER A 376 -20.90 -23.86 -19.38
N TYR A 377 -19.98 -24.59 -20.00
CA TYR A 377 -18.56 -24.25 -20.09
C TYR A 377 -18.02 -24.55 -21.49
N ILE A 378 -17.12 -23.69 -21.98
CA ILE A 378 -16.33 -23.93 -23.19
C ILE A 378 -14.83 -23.93 -22.85
N PRO A 379 -14.04 -24.88 -23.37
CA PRO A 379 -12.59 -24.86 -23.22
C PRO A 379 -11.98 -23.77 -24.12
N VAL A 380 -11.07 -22.97 -23.56
CA VAL A 380 -10.38 -21.87 -24.27
C VAL A 380 -8.87 -22.09 -24.39
N GLY A 381 -8.30 -23.05 -23.66
CA GLY A 381 -6.89 -23.42 -23.79
C GLY A 381 -6.48 -24.56 -22.86
N SER A 382 -5.33 -25.14 -23.15
CA SER A 382 -4.65 -26.15 -22.34
C SER A 382 -3.37 -25.58 -21.71
N PHE A 383 -3.01 -26.09 -20.54
CA PHE A 383 -1.79 -25.67 -19.84
C PHE A 383 -0.55 -26.27 -20.51
N GLU A 384 0.49 -25.45 -20.66
CA GLU A 384 1.80 -25.86 -21.16
C GLU A 384 2.85 -25.55 -20.10
N ARG A 385 3.50 -26.59 -19.56
CA ARG A 385 4.51 -26.45 -18.48
C ARG A 385 4.01 -25.58 -17.32
N GLY A 386 2.77 -25.82 -16.89
CA GLY A 386 2.16 -25.10 -15.77
C GLY A 386 1.70 -23.67 -16.05
N THR A 387 1.80 -23.19 -17.28
CA THR A 387 1.34 -21.84 -17.65
C THR A 387 0.28 -21.91 -18.75
N LEU A 388 -0.68 -20.99 -18.69
CA LEU A 388 -1.64 -20.77 -19.76
C LEU A 388 -1.87 -19.27 -19.91
N GLU A 389 -1.86 -18.78 -21.15
CA GLU A 389 -2.29 -17.42 -21.46
C GLU A 389 -3.16 -17.40 -22.71
N LYS A 390 -4.32 -16.74 -22.62
CA LYS A 390 -5.21 -16.48 -23.75
C LYS A 390 -5.61 -15.02 -23.78
N GLN A 391 -5.52 -14.41 -24.97
CA GLN A 391 -5.81 -13.01 -25.26
C GLN A 391 -6.85 -12.91 -26.38
N GLY A 392 -7.48 -11.75 -26.53
CA GLY A 392 -8.47 -11.50 -27.59
C GLY A 392 -9.78 -12.27 -27.38
N LEU A 393 -10.05 -12.70 -26.14
CA LEU A 393 -11.24 -13.47 -25.78
C LEU A 393 -12.52 -12.66 -26.03
N GLU A 394 -12.47 -11.35 -25.89
CA GLU A 394 -13.59 -10.44 -26.09
C GLU A 394 -14.14 -10.46 -27.52
N LYS A 395 -13.33 -10.85 -28.50
CA LYS A 395 -13.70 -10.93 -29.93
C LYS A 395 -14.32 -12.27 -30.30
N VAL A 396 -14.07 -13.30 -29.51
CA VAL A 396 -14.46 -14.69 -29.80
C VAL A 396 -15.64 -15.12 -28.94
N LEU A 397 -15.76 -14.56 -27.74
CA LEU A 397 -16.80 -14.91 -26.79
C LEU A 397 -18.13 -14.23 -27.16
N PRO A 398 -19.25 -14.97 -27.15
CA PRO A 398 -20.53 -14.46 -27.62
C PRO A 398 -21.19 -13.46 -26.67
N ARG A 399 -20.79 -13.45 -25.39
CA ARG A 399 -21.37 -12.62 -24.32
C ARG A 399 -20.45 -12.58 -23.09
N PRO A 400 -20.67 -11.66 -22.13
CA PRO A 400 -19.91 -11.58 -20.88
C PRO A 400 -19.87 -12.91 -20.12
N VAL A 401 -18.71 -13.26 -19.59
CA VAL A 401 -18.44 -14.51 -18.86
C VAL A 401 -18.96 -14.40 -17.42
N GLU A 402 -19.50 -15.49 -16.88
CA GLU A 402 -19.96 -15.56 -15.49
C GLU A 402 -19.03 -16.39 -14.60
N CYS A 403 -18.41 -17.44 -15.15
CA CYS A 403 -17.47 -18.28 -14.42
C CYS A 403 -16.19 -18.57 -15.22
N VAL A 404 -15.07 -18.70 -14.53
CA VAL A 404 -13.80 -19.21 -15.07
C VAL A 404 -13.41 -20.46 -14.29
N ARG A 405 -13.07 -21.54 -14.99
CA ARG A 405 -12.76 -22.82 -14.36
C ARG A 405 -11.45 -23.39 -14.89
N ILE A 406 -10.56 -23.78 -13.98
CA ILE A 406 -9.41 -24.62 -14.27
C ILE A 406 -9.83 -26.05 -13.95
N ARG A 407 -9.75 -26.94 -14.94
CA ARG A 407 -10.10 -28.36 -14.77
C ARG A 407 -8.87 -29.23 -15.02
N VAL A 408 -8.53 -30.05 -14.04
CA VAL A 408 -7.48 -31.06 -14.14
C VAL A 408 -7.96 -32.17 -15.08
N THR A 409 -7.16 -32.53 -16.09
CA THR A 409 -7.56 -33.51 -17.12
C THR A 409 -6.88 -34.87 -16.96
N GLN A 410 -5.80 -34.96 -16.18
CA GLN A 410 -5.12 -36.21 -15.84
C GLN A 410 -4.72 -36.19 -14.38
N ASP A 411 -4.67 -37.38 -13.77
CA ASP A 411 -4.16 -37.54 -12.41
C ASP A 411 -2.68 -37.12 -12.34
N GLN A 412 -2.28 -36.46 -11.26
CA GLN A 412 -0.88 -36.24 -10.93
C GLN A 412 -0.64 -36.48 -9.44
N SER A 413 0.53 -37.04 -9.10
CA SER A 413 0.91 -37.35 -7.71
C SER A 413 1.35 -36.12 -6.94
N GLU A 414 1.89 -35.12 -7.63
CA GLU A 414 2.31 -33.87 -7.01
C GLU A 414 1.11 -32.97 -6.71
N TRP A 415 1.23 -32.22 -5.62
CA TRP A 415 0.25 -31.20 -5.25
C TRP A 415 0.23 -30.07 -6.29
N LEU A 416 -0.81 -29.24 -6.24
CA LEU A 416 -1.00 -28.17 -7.20
C LEU A 416 -0.93 -26.81 -6.51
N ILE A 417 0.10 -26.03 -6.86
CA ILE A 417 0.18 -24.61 -6.57
C ILE A 417 -0.40 -23.84 -7.75
N ILE A 418 -1.40 -22.98 -7.48
CA ILE A 418 -1.80 -21.94 -8.43
C ILE A 418 -1.27 -20.61 -7.89
N GLN A 419 -0.21 -20.13 -8.54
CA GLN A 419 0.56 -18.96 -8.13
C GLN A 419 -0.19 -17.67 -8.41
N SER A 420 -0.78 -17.54 -9.61
CA SER A 420 -1.62 -16.40 -9.97
C SER A 420 -2.64 -16.77 -11.02
N ILE A 421 -3.80 -16.14 -10.93
CA ILE A 421 -4.84 -16.10 -11.94
C ILE A 421 -5.15 -14.63 -12.20
N ASP A 422 -4.81 -14.20 -13.40
CA ASP A 422 -4.85 -12.82 -13.84
C ASP A 422 -5.89 -12.71 -14.97
N ILE A 423 -6.90 -11.87 -14.77
CA ILE A 423 -8.03 -11.67 -15.69
C ILE A 423 -8.14 -10.20 -16.04
N TRP A 424 -8.15 -9.91 -17.34
CA TRP A 424 -8.43 -8.57 -17.87
C TRP A 424 -9.82 -8.56 -18.50
N THR A 425 -10.48 -7.42 -18.39
CA THR A 425 -11.81 -7.17 -18.93
C THR A 425 -11.80 -5.91 -19.77
N THR A 426 -12.64 -5.86 -20.78
CA THR A 426 -12.96 -4.60 -21.45
C THR A 426 -14.14 -3.98 -20.72
N ALA A 427 -13.99 -2.74 -20.25
CA ALA A 427 -15.15 -1.97 -19.82
C ALA A 427 -16.16 -1.94 -20.97
N GLY A 428 -17.40 -2.34 -20.70
CA GLY A 428 -18.49 -2.11 -21.66
C GLY A 428 -18.51 -0.61 -21.96
N THR A 429 -18.33 -0.27 -23.23
CA THR A 429 -18.56 1.08 -23.75
C THR A 429 -19.90 1.61 -23.33
#